data_AF-A0A2V4C3X1-F1
#
_entry.id   AF-A0A2V4C3X1-F1
#
_cell.length_a   1.000
_cell.length_b   1.000
_cell.length_c   1.000
_cell.angle_alpha   90.00
_cell.angle_beta   90.00
_cell.angle_gamma   90.00
#
_symmetry.space_group_name_H-M   'P 1'
#
loop_
_entity.id
_entity.type
_entity.pdbx_description
1 polymer ?
#
loop_
_entity_poly.entity_id
_entity_poly.type
_entity_poly.pdbx_seq_one_letter_code
_entity_poly.pdbx_strand_id
1 'polypeptide(L)'
;MDISTIADLLDEFVSAEREILNKQDIKHPTTIGAMYEGLTESVLKRSLFEGLNLKVIKNSFITGCATEFDVMLVEGEGERIPYTERYKYRPEQVIAVIQVKKNLYSKDIKEGFSNLQFLVDNYDPVTSENFIGRLFRDAFKTVCRKDITSYESGELTKHEHSVFTTLKIEAVLPVRIIWGYNGFANEFSFRESFSKYLEANVTTDLNNIIPGFGPHNFPSLIFSGQYSMIKHNGMPFGSTIKDENWWPFYSSTSYNTTKLFLETIWTRLSYKFEHLPMKIFGEDLTMEPVNRFLDCRLQGIEGNYGWQYSYFELSKSSLKQHTEALIWEPAELDIIQHAIIGELCMRQEIDLAAEQQLEFFVTRNGAYKSLNDFLEKLKSTGLVFVEGGKLKLLTDNCQCGMLPNGKFVAGENKSGRFTRWFNKEIAKLQQQKNDPADKLQK
;
A
#
# COMPACT_ATOMS: atom_id res chain seq x y z
N MET A 1 3.11 16.75 20.48
CA MET A 1 2.43 16.20 19.29
C MET A 1 0.94 16.46 19.49
N ASP A 2 0.22 16.89 18.46
CA ASP A 2 -1.24 16.99 18.54
C ASP A 2 -1.84 15.61 18.28
N ILE A 3 -2.56 15.06 19.25
CA ILE A 3 -3.24 13.77 19.11
C ILE A 3 -4.58 14.03 18.41
N SER A 4 -4.65 13.71 17.11
CA SER A 4 -5.84 13.94 16.29
C SER A 4 -6.51 12.65 15.83
N THR A 5 -5.78 11.52 15.88
CA THR A 5 -6.24 10.21 15.44
C THR A 5 -5.92 9.11 16.46
N ILE A 6 -6.57 7.94 16.29
CA ILE A 6 -6.24 6.72 17.05
C ILE A 6 -4.78 6.29 16.80
N ALA A 7 -4.28 6.50 15.59
CA ALA A 7 -2.89 6.21 15.26
C ALA A 7 -1.92 7.08 16.06
N ASP A 8 -2.20 8.38 16.21
CA ASP A 8 -1.38 9.29 17.02
C ASP A 8 -1.38 8.87 18.49
N LEU A 9 -2.54 8.51 19.03
CA LEU A 9 -2.67 8.04 20.41
C LEU A 9 -1.88 6.75 20.66
N LEU A 10 -1.98 5.79 19.74
CA LEU A 10 -1.26 4.52 19.87
C LEU A 10 0.25 4.70 19.64
N ASP A 11 0.68 5.64 18.80
CA ASP A 11 2.10 5.94 18.58
C ASP A 11 2.77 6.55 19.83
N GLU A 12 2.06 7.45 20.52
CA GLU A 12 2.49 7.98 21.82
C GLU A 12 2.55 6.88 22.89
N PHE A 13 1.56 5.99 22.93
CA PHE A 13 1.58 4.82 23.81
C PHE A 13 2.79 3.91 23.53
N VAL A 14 3.04 3.57 22.26
CA VAL A 14 4.20 2.76 21.85
C VAL A 14 5.51 3.42 22.25
N SER A 15 5.61 4.73 22.04
CA SER A 15 6.80 5.51 22.39
C SER A 15 7.08 5.48 23.90
N ALA A 16 6.06 5.70 24.72
CA ALA A 16 6.16 5.67 26.17
C ALA A 16 6.54 4.28 26.70
N GLU A 17 5.86 3.23 26.23
CA GLU A 17 6.15 1.84 26.65
C GLU A 17 7.56 1.43 26.21
N ARG A 18 7.98 1.76 24.99
CA ARG A 18 9.34 1.50 24.51
C ARG A 18 10.39 2.12 25.44
N GLU A 19 10.19 3.36 25.89
CA GLU A 19 11.11 4.00 26.84
C GLU A 19 11.18 3.25 28.17
N ILE A 20 10.04 2.78 28.69
CA ILE A 20 9.99 1.97 29.92
C ILE A 20 10.76 0.66 29.73
N LEU A 21 10.55 -0.03 28.61
CA LEU A 21 11.26 -1.28 28.29
C LEU A 21 12.77 -1.06 28.10
N ASN A 22 13.18 0.06 27.50
CA ASN A 22 14.58 0.42 27.31
C ASN A 22 15.32 0.74 28.62
N LYS A 23 14.60 1.19 29.66
CA LYS A 23 15.16 1.49 31.00
C LYS A 23 15.31 0.25 31.89
N GLN A 24 14.76 -0.91 31.50
CA GLN A 24 14.91 -2.14 32.26
C GLN A 24 16.35 -2.66 32.20
N ASP A 25 16.96 -2.96 33.34
CA ASP A 25 18.28 -3.61 33.41
C ASP A 25 18.17 -5.14 33.24
N ILE A 26 17.56 -5.56 32.13
CA ILE A 26 17.43 -6.97 31.75
C ILE A 26 18.43 -7.25 30.63
N LYS A 27 19.31 -8.24 30.84
CA LYS A 27 20.33 -8.65 29.87
C LYS A 27 20.02 -9.97 29.16
N HIS A 28 19.02 -10.72 29.63
CA HIS A 28 18.66 -12.01 29.07
C HIS A 28 17.92 -11.84 27.72
N PRO A 29 18.50 -12.27 26.57
CA PRO A 29 17.96 -11.96 25.24
C PRO A 29 16.53 -12.45 25.02
N THR A 30 16.18 -13.66 25.47
CA THR A 30 14.82 -14.20 25.32
C THR A 30 13.79 -13.42 26.10
N THR A 31 14.15 -12.93 27.30
CA THR A 31 13.24 -12.10 28.11
C THR A 31 13.02 -10.75 27.45
N ILE A 32 14.07 -10.16 26.87
CA ILE A 32 13.96 -8.93 26.09
C ILE A 32 13.03 -9.14 24.89
N GLY A 33 13.19 -10.25 24.14
CA GLY A 33 12.30 -10.60 23.02
C GLY A 33 10.83 -10.63 23.47
N ALA A 34 10.53 -11.43 24.50
CA ALA A 34 9.18 -11.57 25.05
C ALA A 34 8.56 -10.23 25.52
N MET A 35 9.36 -9.28 26.02
CA MET A 35 8.88 -7.95 26.40
C MET A 35 8.37 -7.16 25.19
N TYR A 36 9.14 -7.12 24.10
CA TYR A 36 8.76 -6.41 22.89
C TYR A 36 7.66 -7.12 22.09
N GLU A 37 7.64 -8.45 22.12
CA GLU A 37 6.51 -9.25 21.62
C GLU A 37 5.23 -8.93 22.39
N GLY A 38 5.31 -8.81 23.72
CA GLY A 38 4.19 -8.42 24.58
C GLY A 38 3.67 -7.01 24.30
N LEU A 39 4.57 -6.04 24.04
CA LEU A 39 4.16 -4.71 23.61
C LEU A 39 3.45 -4.75 22.26
N THR A 40 4.00 -5.47 21.29
CA THR A 40 3.42 -5.63 19.95
C THR A 40 2.03 -6.27 20.01
N GLU A 41 1.88 -7.31 20.84
CA GLU A 41 0.60 -7.95 21.14
C GLU A 41 -0.41 -6.96 21.74
N SER A 42 0.02 -6.16 22.73
CA SER A 42 -0.84 -5.17 23.39
C SER A 42 -1.35 -4.10 22.42
N VAL A 43 -0.44 -3.58 21.57
CA VAL A 43 -0.78 -2.58 20.55
C VAL A 43 -1.79 -3.15 19.56
N LEU A 44 -1.53 -4.37 19.05
CA LEU A 44 -2.43 -5.00 18.11
C LEU A 44 -3.78 -5.32 18.76
N LYS A 45 -3.84 -5.89 19.96
CA LYS A 45 -5.12 -6.16 20.66
C LYS A 45 -5.96 -4.89 20.84
N ARG A 46 -5.34 -3.75 21.12
CA ARG A 46 -6.02 -2.46 21.30
C ARG A 46 -6.51 -1.83 19.99
N SER A 47 -6.02 -2.30 18.84
CA SER A 47 -6.41 -1.79 17.53
C SER A 47 -7.40 -2.66 16.77
N LEU A 48 -7.78 -3.82 17.32
CA LEU A 48 -8.73 -4.74 16.67
C LEU A 48 -10.18 -4.42 17.03
N PHE A 49 -11.08 -4.85 16.14
CA PHE A 49 -12.52 -4.72 16.30
C PHE A 49 -13.10 -5.93 17.03
N GLU A 50 -14.01 -5.67 17.96
CA GLU A 50 -14.76 -6.72 18.64
C GLU A 50 -15.73 -7.43 17.67
N GLY A 51 -16.08 -8.69 17.96
CA GLY A 51 -17.06 -9.45 17.18
C GLY A 51 -16.54 -10.13 15.91
N LEU A 52 -15.26 -9.94 15.54
CA LEU A 52 -14.65 -10.53 14.35
C LEU A 52 -13.98 -11.90 14.57
N ASN A 53 -14.09 -12.48 15.77
CA ASN A 53 -13.39 -13.72 16.16
C ASN A 53 -11.86 -13.66 15.90
N LEU A 54 -11.28 -12.47 16.05
CA LEU A 54 -9.85 -12.25 15.86
C LEU A 54 -9.07 -12.53 17.14
N LYS A 55 -7.89 -13.10 16.98
CA LYS A 55 -6.95 -13.35 18.08
C LYS A 55 -5.56 -12.85 17.73
N VAL A 56 -4.91 -12.29 18.74
CA VAL A 56 -3.46 -12.05 18.69
C VAL A 56 -2.80 -13.12 19.52
N ILE A 57 -1.92 -13.89 18.86
CA ILE A 57 -1.21 -15.01 19.45
C ILE A 57 0.29 -14.80 19.30
N LYS A 58 1.06 -15.35 20.24
CA LYS A 58 2.51 -15.28 20.25
C LYS A 58 3.13 -16.66 20.10
N ASN A 59 4.38 -16.71 19.64
CA ASN A 59 5.23 -17.89 19.67
C ASN A 59 4.50 -19.16 19.17
N SER A 60 3.91 -19.05 17.98
CA SER A 60 3.00 -20.05 17.42
C SER A 60 3.32 -20.31 15.95
N PHE A 61 2.70 -21.34 15.37
CA PHE A 61 3.07 -21.91 14.09
C PHE A 61 1.93 -21.85 13.08
N ILE A 62 2.30 -21.89 11.81
CA ILE A 62 1.38 -22.13 10.71
C ILE A 62 1.52 -23.60 10.29
N THR A 63 0.42 -24.29 10.04
CA THR A 63 0.43 -25.67 9.55
C THR A 63 1.25 -25.77 8.26
N GLY A 64 2.16 -26.74 8.19
CA GLY A 64 3.12 -26.88 7.08
C GLY A 64 4.41 -26.08 7.25
N CYS A 65 4.48 -25.20 8.25
CA CYS A 65 5.65 -24.40 8.57
C CYS A 65 6.36 -24.93 9.84
N ALA A 66 7.69 -25.10 9.76
CA ALA A 66 8.51 -25.46 10.92
C ALA A 66 8.96 -24.22 11.74
N THR A 67 8.78 -23.02 11.18
CA THR A 67 9.19 -21.76 11.80
C THR A 67 8.16 -21.32 12.84
N GLU A 68 8.65 -20.96 14.03
CA GLU A 68 7.86 -20.29 15.05
C GLU A 68 7.80 -18.79 14.75
N PHE A 69 6.61 -18.19 14.83
CA PHE A 69 6.41 -16.77 14.61
C PHE A 69 6.12 -16.03 15.91
N ASP A 70 6.80 -14.90 16.08
CA ASP A 70 6.77 -14.07 17.29
C ASP A 70 5.35 -13.61 17.63
N VAL A 71 4.66 -12.96 16.68
CA VAL A 71 3.27 -12.50 16.83
C VAL A 71 2.50 -12.76 15.54
N MET A 72 1.31 -13.34 15.65
CA MET A 72 0.38 -13.50 14.53
C MET A 72 -1.01 -12.92 14.87
N LEU A 73 -1.64 -12.33 13.87
CA LEU A 73 -3.06 -12.02 13.86
C LEU A 73 -3.80 -13.13 13.12
N VAL A 74 -4.76 -13.75 13.77
CA VAL A 74 -5.49 -14.90 13.23
C VAL A 74 -7.00 -14.78 13.43
N GLU A 75 -7.74 -15.49 12.59
CA GLU A 75 -9.19 -15.69 12.71
C GLU A 75 -9.50 -17.08 13.30
N GLY A 76 -10.33 -17.09 14.34
CA GLY A 76 -10.84 -18.29 14.98
C GLY A 76 -9.84 -18.98 15.91
N GLU A 77 -10.10 -20.27 16.13
CA GLU A 77 -9.31 -21.11 17.03
C GLU A 77 -8.23 -21.87 16.27
N GLY A 78 -7.07 -22.02 16.91
CA GLY A 78 -5.98 -22.88 16.45
C GLY A 78 -5.97 -24.23 17.16
N GLU A 79 -5.17 -25.16 16.66
CA GLU A 79 -4.89 -26.42 17.35
C GLU A 79 -3.83 -26.17 18.43
N ARG A 80 -4.21 -26.29 19.70
CA ARG A 80 -3.26 -26.15 20.80
C ARG A 80 -2.23 -27.27 20.76
N ILE A 81 -0.95 -26.93 20.83
CA ILE A 81 0.13 -27.91 20.97
C ILE A 81 0.10 -28.45 22.42
N PRO A 82 -0.02 -29.77 22.62
CA PRO A 82 -0.17 -30.38 23.94
C PRO A 82 0.88 -29.88 24.95
N TYR A 83 0.43 -29.54 26.16
CA TYR A 83 1.26 -29.07 27.28
C TYR A 83 2.01 -27.74 27.05
N THR A 84 1.58 -26.93 26.10
CA THR A 84 2.14 -25.59 25.84
C THR A 84 1.04 -24.53 25.71
N GLU A 85 1.41 -23.26 25.69
CA GLU A 85 0.53 -22.13 25.31
C GLU A 85 0.66 -21.78 23.80
N ARG A 86 1.22 -22.69 23.00
CA ARG A 86 1.46 -22.50 21.57
C ARG A 86 0.39 -23.19 20.76
N TYR A 87 0.15 -22.67 19.56
CA TYR A 87 -0.90 -23.15 18.68
C TYR A 87 -0.38 -23.35 17.26
N LYS A 88 -1.06 -24.21 16.51
CA LYS A 88 -0.94 -24.34 15.06
C LYS A 88 -2.19 -23.80 14.40
N TYR A 89 -2.02 -22.90 13.44
CA TYR A 89 -3.10 -22.32 12.65
C TYR A 89 -2.98 -22.75 11.19
N ARG A 90 -4.12 -22.97 10.52
CA ARG A 90 -4.11 -23.20 9.08
C ARG A 90 -3.76 -21.90 8.35
N PRO A 91 -3.10 -21.96 7.17
CA PRO A 91 -2.72 -20.78 6.40
C PRO A 91 -3.84 -19.72 6.28
N GLU A 92 -5.05 -20.13 5.95
CA GLU A 92 -6.19 -19.24 5.66
C GLU A 92 -6.68 -18.48 6.91
N GLN A 93 -6.37 -18.98 8.10
CA GLN A 93 -6.69 -18.32 9.35
C GLN A 93 -5.71 -17.17 9.65
N VAL A 94 -4.56 -17.11 8.98
CA VAL A 94 -3.50 -16.15 9.29
C VAL A 94 -3.68 -14.89 8.47
N ILE A 95 -3.91 -13.77 9.16
CA ILE A 95 -4.13 -12.46 8.55
C ILE A 95 -2.83 -11.67 8.47
N ALA A 96 -2.02 -11.74 9.53
CA ALA A 96 -0.72 -11.07 9.58
C ALA A 96 0.29 -11.83 10.43
N VAL A 97 1.56 -11.71 10.06
CA VAL A 97 2.73 -12.23 10.77
C VAL A 97 3.70 -11.09 11.02
N ILE A 98 4.11 -10.92 12.28
CA ILE A 98 4.97 -9.84 12.73
C ILE A 98 6.20 -10.44 13.40
N GLN A 99 7.37 -10.26 12.79
CA GLN A 99 8.65 -10.56 13.40
C GLN A 99 9.09 -9.34 14.23
N VAL A 100 9.35 -9.54 15.51
CA VAL A 100 9.66 -8.47 16.47
C VAL A 100 11.14 -8.47 16.81
N LYS A 101 11.74 -7.28 16.84
CA LYS A 101 13.14 -7.07 17.24
C LYS A 101 13.23 -5.86 18.18
N LYS A 102 14.00 -5.97 19.26
CA LYS A 102 14.36 -4.80 20.09
C LYS A 102 15.09 -3.76 19.26
N ASN A 103 16.13 -4.19 18.55
CA ASN A 103 16.95 -3.38 17.67
C ASN A 103 16.91 -4.01 16.27
N LEU A 104 16.69 -3.21 15.24
CA LEU A 104 16.75 -3.65 13.86
C LEU A 104 17.91 -2.96 13.14
N TYR A 105 19.02 -3.68 12.97
CA TYR A 105 20.18 -3.30 12.17
C TYR A 105 20.36 -4.24 10.97
N SER A 106 21.46 -4.10 10.22
CA SER A 106 21.69 -4.83 8.96
C SER A 106 21.54 -6.35 9.08
N LYS A 107 22.06 -6.95 10.15
CA LYS A 107 21.94 -8.40 10.40
C LYS A 107 20.49 -8.80 10.63
N ASP A 108 19.76 -8.00 11.40
CA ASP A 108 18.37 -8.26 11.78
C ASP A 108 17.41 -8.08 10.59
N ILE A 109 17.71 -7.17 9.67
CA ILE A 109 16.98 -7.06 8.38
C ILE A 109 17.10 -8.37 7.63
N LYS A 110 18.32 -8.89 7.46
CA LYS A 110 18.55 -10.16 6.75
C LYS A 110 17.81 -11.32 7.42
N GLU A 111 17.95 -11.47 8.74
CA GLU A 111 17.26 -12.53 9.50
C GLU A 111 15.74 -12.42 9.38
N GLY A 112 15.18 -11.23 9.61
CA GLY A 112 13.73 -11.00 9.53
C GLY A 112 13.19 -11.21 8.11
N PHE A 113 13.94 -10.80 7.09
CA PHE A 113 13.58 -11.02 5.69
C PHE A 113 13.54 -12.53 5.38
N SER A 114 14.60 -13.28 5.71
CA SER A 114 14.66 -14.72 5.47
C SER A 114 13.57 -15.49 6.23
N ASN A 115 13.26 -15.10 7.47
CA ASN A 115 12.18 -15.74 8.24
C ASN A 115 10.81 -15.57 7.59
N LEU A 116 10.52 -14.37 7.06
CA LEU A 116 9.24 -14.07 6.41
C LEU A 116 9.18 -14.54 4.96
N GLN A 117 10.33 -14.74 4.31
CA GLN A 117 10.42 -15.33 2.98
C GLN A 117 9.92 -16.78 2.99
N PHE A 118 10.17 -17.54 4.06
CA PHE A 118 9.69 -18.92 4.19
C PHE A 118 8.15 -19.03 3.99
N LEU A 119 7.40 -18.00 4.41
CA LEU A 119 5.95 -17.95 4.17
C LEU A 119 5.64 -17.96 2.67
N VAL A 120 6.39 -17.21 1.85
CA VAL A 120 6.16 -17.22 0.40
C VAL A 120 6.35 -18.62 -0.18
N ASP A 121 7.36 -19.32 0.30
CA ASP A 121 7.77 -20.60 -0.27
C ASP A 121 6.86 -21.76 0.18
N ASN A 122 6.14 -21.61 1.31
CA ASN A 122 5.40 -22.71 1.96
C ASN A 122 3.94 -22.39 2.28
N TYR A 123 3.45 -21.19 1.98
CA TYR A 123 2.07 -20.81 2.22
C TYR A 123 1.21 -21.24 1.04
N ASP A 124 0.47 -22.32 1.24
CA ASP A 124 -0.47 -22.88 0.27
C ASP A 124 -1.89 -22.82 0.86
N PRO A 125 -2.72 -21.82 0.48
CA PRO A 125 -4.10 -21.79 0.95
C PRO A 125 -4.92 -22.90 0.28
N VAL A 126 -5.54 -23.73 1.09
CA VAL A 126 -6.46 -24.80 0.66
C VAL A 126 -7.75 -24.21 0.06
N THR A 127 -8.13 -22.99 0.44
CA THR A 127 -9.35 -22.32 -0.04
C THR A 127 -9.12 -20.87 -0.44
N SER A 128 -9.65 -20.48 -1.61
CA SER A 128 -9.66 -19.09 -2.07
C SER A 128 -10.88 -18.36 -1.53
N GLU A 129 -10.70 -17.39 -0.63
CA GLU A 129 -11.77 -16.52 -0.13
C GLU A 129 -12.09 -15.40 -1.13
N ASN A 130 -13.37 -15.01 -1.22
CA ASN A 130 -13.84 -13.98 -2.19
C ASN A 130 -13.13 -12.62 -2.03
N PHE A 131 -12.74 -12.26 -0.81
CA PHE A 131 -12.08 -10.98 -0.56
C PHE A 131 -10.70 -10.89 -1.22
N ILE A 132 -10.01 -12.03 -1.41
CA ILE A 132 -8.69 -12.09 -2.04
C ILE A 132 -8.80 -11.61 -3.49
N GLY A 133 -9.84 -12.04 -4.20
CA GLY A 133 -10.09 -11.61 -5.58
C GLY A 133 -10.34 -10.10 -5.71
N ARG A 134 -11.10 -9.51 -4.77
CA ARG A 134 -11.33 -8.06 -4.73
C ARG A 134 -10.05 -7.29 -4.43
N LEU A 135 -9.30 -7.73 -3.43
CA LEU A 135 -8.04 -7.11 -3.03
C LEU A 135 -7.02 -7.14 -4.16
N PHE A 136 -6.89 -8.29 -4.83
CA PHE A 136 -6.06 -8.46 -6.01
C PHE A 136 -6.48 -7.52 -7.15
N ARG A 137 -7.77 -7.47 -7.48
CA ARG A 137 -8.29 -6.62 -8.54
C ARG A 137 -7.98 -5.15 -8.29
N ASP A 138 -8.26 -4.66 -7.08
CA ASP A 138 -8.09 -3.24 -6.74
C ASP A 138 -6.59 -2.87 -6.72
N ALA A 139 -5.73 -3.78 -6.26
CA ALA A 139 -4.28 -3.66 -6.37
C ALA A 139 -3.80 -3.59 -7.82
N PHE A 140 -4.27 -4.50 -8.68
CA PHE A 140 -3.88 -4.54 -10.09
C PHE A 140 -4.31 -3.28 -10.84
N LYS A 141 -5.55 -2.81 -10.60
CA LYS A 141 -6.04 -1.52 -11.12
C LYS A 141 -5.15 -0.35 -10.70
N THR A 142 -4.74 -0.32 -9.43
CA THR A 142 -3.90 0.75 -8.89
C THR A 142 -2.50 0.76 -9.50
N VAL A 143 -1.88 -0.41 -9.64
CA VAL A 143 -0.50 -0.55 -10.10
C VAL A 143 -0.39 -0.49 -11.63
N CYS A 144 -1.24 -1.21 -12.35
CA CYS A 144 -1.16 -1.36 -13.81
C CYS A 144 -2.13 -0.46 -14.59
N ARG A 145 -3.11 0.19 -13.93
CA ARG A 145 -4.15 1.01 -14.59
C ARG A 145 -4.94 0.23 -15.65
N LYS A 146 -5.18 -1.06 -15.38
CA LYS A 146 -5.95 -1.99 -16.21
C LYS A 146 -6.88 -2.82 -15.34
N ASP A 147 -7.93 -3.37 -15.95
CA ASP A 147 -8.78 -4.36 -15.28
C ASP A 147 -8.15 -5.76 -15.35
N ILE A 148 -8.56 -6.65 -14.44
CA ILE A 148 -8.08 -8.03 -14.42
C ILE A 148 -8.51 -8.80 -15.68
N THR A 149 -9.60 -8.39 -16.35
CA THR A 149 -10.04 -8.97 -17.62
C THR A 149 -9.02 -8.81 -18.75
N SER A 150 -8.12 -7.82 -18.64
CA SER A 150 -7.03 -7.62 -19.59
C SER A 150 -6.04 -8.81 -19.66
N TYR A 151 -6.03 -9.66 -18.63
CA TYR A 151 -5.31 -10.93 -18.63
C TYR A 151 -5.92 -11.94 -19.61
N GLU A 152 -7.24 -12.13 -19.54
CA GLU A 152 -7.99 -13.10 -20.35
C GLU A 152 -8.04 -12.68 -21.83
N SER A 153 -8.09 -11.37 -22.10
CA SER A 153 -8.06 -10.82 -23.45
C SER A 153 -6.66 -10.80 -24.09
N GLY A 154 -5.61 -11.14 -23.34
CA GLY A 154 -4.23 -11.13 -23.84
C GLY A 154 -3.64 -9.72 -24.06
N GLU A 155 -4.21 -8.69 -23.44
CA GLU A 155 -3.79 -7.29 -23.58
C GLU A 155 -2.63 -6.89 -22.64
N LEU A 156 -2.20 -7.80 -21.76
CA LEU A 156 -1.07 -7.56 -20.87
C LEU A 156 0.27 -7.72 -21.60
N THR A 157 1.14 -6.73 -21.44
CA THR A 157 2.55 -6.87 -21.76
C THR A 157 3.20 -7.92 -20.85
N LYS A 158 4.39 -8.43 -21.24
CA LYS A 158 5.16 -9.36 -20.39
C LYS A 158 5.44 -8.78 -19.00
N HIS A 159 5.74 -7.48 -18.91
CA HIS A 159 5.99 -6.80 -17.64
C HIS A 159 4.73 -6.78 -16.77
N GLU A 160 3.59 -6.40 -17.34
CA GLU A 160 2.30 -6.39 -16.62
C GLU A 160 1.87 -7.80 -16.20
N HIS A 161 2.16 -8.82 -17.01
CA HIS A 161 1.88 -10.21 -16.65
C HIS A 161 2.70 -10.65 -15.42
N SER A 162 3.98 -10.28 -15.32
CA SER A 162 4.79 -10.56 -14.13
C SER A 162 4.30 -9.80 -12.89
N VAL A 163 3.85 -8.56 -13.05
CA VAL A 163 3.23 -7.79 -11.97
C VAL A 163 1.89 -8.40 -11.56
N PHE A 164 1.05 -8.81 -12.50
CA PHE A 164 -0.23 -9.51 -12.26
C PHE A 164 -0.01 -10.74 -11.37
N THR A 165 0.91 -11.63 -11.75
CA THR A 165 1.23 -12.83 -10.96
C THR A 165 1.77 -12.48 -9.57
N THR A 166 2.63 -11.45 -9.48
CA THR A 166 3.18 -10.97 -8.19
C THR A 166 2.07 -10.47 -7.27
N LEU A 167 1.15 -9.64 -7.77
CA LEU A 167 0.04 -9.10 -6.99
C LEU A 167 -0.96 -10.17 -6.59
N LYS A 168 -1.18 -11.18 -7.44
CA LYS A 168 -2.02 -12.34 -7.11
C LYS A 168 -1.47 -13.12 -5.91
N ILE A 169 -0.14 -13.34 -5.88
CA ILE A 169 0.54 -13.98 -4.74
C ILE A 169 0.43 -13.09 -3.49
N GLU A 170 0.69 -11.79 -3.60
CA GLU A 170 0.59 -10.84 -2.48
C GLU A 170 -0.82 -10.74 -1.86
N ALA A 171 -1.87 -10.86 -2.69
CA ALA A 171 -3.24 -10.85 -2.23
C ALA A 171 -3.58 -12.10 -1.41
N VAL A 172 -2.91 -13.22 -1.67
CA VAL A 172 -3.08 -14.47 -0.92
C VAL A 172 -2.29 -14.47 0.38
N LEU A 173 -1.03 -14.00 0.33
CA LEU A 173 -0.13 -14.04 1.49
C LEU A 173 -0.66 -13.18 2.66
N PRO A 174 -0.38 -13.59 3.91
CA PRO A 174 -0.66 -12.75 5.07
C PRO A 174 0.19 -11.48 4.99
N VAL A 175 -0.26 -10.44 5.68
CA VAL A 175 0.53 -9.22 5.86
C VAL A 175 1.81 -9.59 6.63
N ARG A 176 2.98 -9.23 6.10
CA ARG A 176 4.28 -9.59 6.66
C ARG A 176 5.01 -8.34 7.14
N ILE A 177 5.34 -8.29 8.43
CA ILE A 177 5.89 -7.10 9.08
C ILE A 177 7.14 -7.47 9.86
N ILE A 178 8.19 -6.66 9.72
CA ILE A 178 9.33 -6.68 10.63
C ILE A 178 9.24 -5.43 11.51
N TRP A 179 9.13 -5.60 12.83
CA TRP A 179 9.00 -4.51 13.78
C TRP A 179 10.25 -4.38 14.65
N GLY A 180 11.12 -3.44 14.31
CA GLY A 180 12.24 -2.99 15.13
C GLY A 180 11.89 -1.77 15.96
N TYR A 181 11.79 -1.91 17.28
CA TYR A 181 11.44 -0.77 18.17
C TYR A 181 12.53 0.30 18.25
N ASN A 182 13.78 -0.11 18.05
CA ASN A 182 14.95 0.75 17.91
C ASN A 182 15.73 0.33 16.65
N GLY A 183 16.69 1.13 16.21
CA GLY A 183 17.53 0.74 15.08
C GLY A 183 18.34 1.90 14.51
N PHE A 184 18.25 2.09 13.20
CA PHE A 184 19.08 3.06 12.46
C PHE A 184 18.87 4.49 12.96
N ALA A 185 19.94 5.28 12.97
CA ALA A 185 19.92 6.66 13.43
C ALA A 185 19.27 7.64 12.45
N ASN A 186 19.17 7.26 11.16
CA ASN A 186 18.52 8.05 10.12
C ASN A 186 18.02 7.19 8.96
N GLU A 187 17.00 7.67 8.26
CA GLU A 187 16.38 7.02 7.08
C GLU A 187 17.42 6.68 6.00
N PHE A 188 18.40 7.54 5.76
CA PHE A 188 19.47 7.29 4.79
C PHE A 188 20.25 6.01 5.13
N SER A 189 20.74 5.88 6.37
CA SER A 189 21.49 4.69 6.80
C SER A 189 20.66 3.41 6.76
N PHE A 190 19.35 3.52 6.98
CA PHE A 190 18.42 2.40 6.86
C PHE A 190 18.28 1.94 5.39
N ARG A 191 18.07 2.88 4.46
CA ARG A 191 18.03 2.61 3.01
C ARG A 191 19.34 1.99 2.51
N GLU A 192 20.47 2.58 2.85
CA GLU A 192 21.81 2.09 2.46
C GLU A 192 22.05 0.66 2.93
N SER A 193 21.66 0.34 4.17
CA SER A 193 21.80 -1.01 4.69
C SER A 193 20.96 -2.02 3.92
N PHE A 194 19.74 -1.64 3.53
CA PHE A 194 18.86 -2.52 2.77
C PHE A 194 19.31 -2.66 1.31
N SER A 195 19.77 -1.57 0.67
CA SER A 195 20.32 -1.62 -0.69
C SER A 195 21.51 -2.57 -0.78
N LYS A 196 22.46 -2.46 0.16
CA LYS A 196 23.61 -3.38 0.23
C LYS A 196 23.21 -4.82 0.43
N TYR A 197 22.17 -5.07 1.22
CA TYR A 197 21.63 -6.42 1.37
C TYR A 197 21.05 -6.93 0.05
N LEU A 198 20.27 -6.13 -0.66
CA LEU A 198 19.70 -6.50 -1.95
C LEU A 198 20.79 -6.72 -3.01
N GLU A 199 21.74 -5.80 -3.15
CA GLU A 199 22.87 -5.89 -4.08
C GLU A 199 23.68 -7.19 -3.88
N ALA A 200 23.89 -7.60 -2.63
CA ALA A 200 24.60 -8.84 -2.32
C ALA A 200 23.81 -10.12 -2.68
N ASN A 201 22.53 -10.00 -3.05
CA ASN A 201 21.65 -11.12 -3.37
C ASN A 201 20.99 -11.02 -4.75
N VAL A 202 21.45 -10.08 -5.59
CA VAL A 202 21.06 -9.98 -7.00
C VAL A 202 22.24 -10.41 -7.85
N THR A 203 21.98 -11.21 -8.88
CA THR A 203 23.01 -11.78 -9.76
C THR A 203 22.54 -11.81 -11.21
N THR A 204 23.47 -11.58 -12.13
CA THR A 204 23.29 -11.82 -13.57
C THR A 204 23.95 -13.12 -14.03
N ASP A 205 24.62 -13.84 -13.12
CA ASP A 205 25.21 -15.14 -13.39
C ASP A 205 24.14 -16.25 -13.30
N LEU A 206 23.74 -16.75 -14.46
CA LEU A 206 22.69 -17.77 -14.60
C LEU A 206 23.06 -19.13 -13.99
N ASN A 207 24.34 -19.39 -13.69
CA ASN A 207 24.76 -20.61 -13.01
C ASN A 207 24.65 -20.51 -11.49
N ASN A 208 24.51 -19.29 -10.95
CA ASN A 208 24.50 -19.01 -9.52
C ASN A 208 23.28 -18.18 -9.12
N ILE A 209 22.10 -18.56 -9.62
CA ILE A 209 20.84 -17.85 -9.35
C ILE A 209 20.51 -17.89 -7.84
N ILE A 210 20.23 -16.72 -7.27
CA ILE A 210 19.80 -16.56 -5.89
C ILE A 210 18.27 -16.35 -5.89
N PRO A 211 17.46 -17.33 -5.45
CA PRO A 211 16.00 -17.19 -5.42
C PRO A 211 15.55 -16.32 -4.24
N GLY A 212 14.27 -15.91 -4.24
CA GLY A 212 13.66 -15.29 -3.06
C GLY A 212 13.77 -13.77 -2.97
N PHE A 213 14.18 -13.13 -4.04
CA PHE A 213 14.27 -11.66 -4.15
C PHE A 213 13.35 -11.15 -5.26
N GLY A 214 12.15 -11.73 -5.41
CA GLY A 214 11.07 -11.10 -6.17
C GLY A 214 10.32 -10.07 -5.31
N PRO A 215 9.59 -9.09 -5.88
CA PRO A 215 8.87 -8.09 -5.10
C PRO A 215 7.86 -8.67 -4.10
N HIS A 216 7.34 -9.87 -4.38
CA HIS A 216 6.45 -10.58 -3.45
C HIS A 216 7.17 -11.19 -2.24
N ASN A 217 8.49 -11.38 -2.29
CA ASN A 217 9.27 -11.85 -1.14
C ASN A 217 9.50 -10.78 -0.08
N PHE A 218 9.43 -9.50 -0.46
CA PHE A 218 9.69 -8.40 0.45
C PHE A 218 8.60 -8.32 1.52
N PRO A 219 8.91 -7.92 2.77
CA PRO A 219 7.87 -7.63 3.75
C PRO A 219 6.97 -6.48 3.30
N SER A 220 5.71 -6.48 3.74
CA SER A 220 4.78 -5.37 3.54
C SER A 220 5.28 -4.10 4.23
N LEU A 221 5.84 -4.26 5.44
CA LEU A 221 6.40 -3.19 6.26
C LEU A 221 7.68 -3.63 6.97
N ILE A 222 8.64 -2.71 7.10
CA ILE A 222 9.81 -2.87 7.96
C ILE A 222 9.99 -1.59 8.78
N PHE A 223 9.94 -1.71 10.10
CA PHE A 223 10.15 -0.60 11.03
C PHE A 223 11.53 -0.68 11.66
N SER A 224 12.26 0.44 11.67
CA SER A 224 13.52 0.62 12.39
C SER A 224 13.44 1.90 13.22
N GLY A 225 12.97 1.76 14.46
CA GLY A 225 12.66 2.90 15.31
C GLY A 225 11.54 3.74 14.68
N GLN A 226 11.85 4.99 14.33
CA GLN A 226 10.90 5.92 13.71
C GLN A 226 10.89 5.88 12.17
N TYR A 227 11.73 5.02 11.56
CA TYR A 227 11.82 4.92 10.11
C TYR A 227 11.10 3.66 9.61
N SER A 228 10.42 3.79 8.49
CA SER A 228 9.63 2.72 7.89
C SER A 228 10.04 2.49 6.44
N MET A 229 10.02 1.24 6.00
CA MET A 229 9.95 0.90 4.59
C MET A 229 8.58 0.28 4.28
N ILE A 230 7.99 0.69 3.17
CA ILE A 230 6.60 0.40 2.81
C ILE A 230 6.55 -0.18 1.40
N LYS A 231 5.84 -1.30 1.25
CA LYS A 231 5.55 -1.90 -0.05
C LYS A 231 4.35 -1.25 -0.73
N HIS A 232 4.53 -0.93 -2.02
CA HIS A 232 3.55 -0.31 -2.90
C HIS A 232 2.87 -1.33 -3.81
N ASN A 233 2.24 -2.34 -3.22
CA ASN A 233 1.53 -3.43 -3.92
C ASN A 233 0.02 -3.18 -4.09
N GLY A 234 -0.49 -1.99 -3.77
CA GLY A 234 -1.91 -1.65 -3.78
C GLY A 234 -2.69 -2.17 -2.58
N MET A 235 -2.03 -2.66 -1.52
CA MET A 235 -2.65 -3.32 -0.37
C MET A 235 -1.99 -2.92 0.97
N PRO A 236 -2.11 -1.66 1.44
CA PRO A 236 -2.95 -0.59 0.92
C PRO A 236 -2.22 0.42 0.03
N PHE A 237 -0.90 0.53 0.19
CA PHE A 237 -0.12 1.56 -0.49
C PHE A 237 0.11 1.15 -1.93
N GLY A 238 -0.14 2.05 -2.87
CA GLY A 238 -0.07 1.75 -4.29
C GLY A 238 0.80 2.76 -5.03
N SER A 239 1.56 2.25 -6.00
CA SER A 239 2.33 3.05 -6.93
C SER A 239 2.13 2.49 -8.33
N THR A 240 1.84 3.37 -9.28
CA THR A 240 1.61 2.99 -10.68
C THR A 240 2.94 2.78 -11.39
N ILE A 241 2.98 1.79 -12.29
CA ILE A 241 4.10 1.55 -13.21
C ILE A 241 4.42 2.85 -13.96
N LYS A 242 5.69 3.20 -14.02
CA LYS A 242 6.24 4.38 -14.67
C LYS A 242 6.85 4.03 -16.04
N ASP A 243 7.43 5.03 -16.68
CA ASP A 243 8.13 4.88 -17.96
C ASP A 243 9.13 3.73 -17.93
N GLU A 244 9.31 3.09 -19.09
CA GLU A 244 10.16 1.90 -19.27
C GLU A 244 9.81 0.70 -18.37
N ASN A 245 8.55 0.59 -17.96
CA ASN A 245 8.01 -0.47 -17.12
C ASN A 245 8.61 -0.55 -15.71
N TRP A 246 9.18 0.55 -15.20
CA TRP A 246 9.66 0.61 -13.82
C TRP A 246 8.49 0.72 -12.85
N TRP A 247 8.38 -0.23 -11.92
CA TRP A 247 7.40 -0.19 -10.83
C TRP A 247 8.09 0.27 -9.54
N PRO A 248 7.75 1.48 -9.03
CA PRO A 248 8.24 1.95 -7.73
C PRO A 248 7.54 1.20 -6.58
N PHE A 249 7.99 -0.02 -6.31
CA PHE A 249 7.31 -0.96 -5.43
C PHE A 249 7.70 -0.80 -3.95
N TYR A 250 8.76 -0.06 -3.63
CA TYR A 250 9.22 0.14 -2.25
C TYR A 250 9.58 1.59 -1.98
N SER A 251 9.16 2.09 -0.82
CA SER A 251 9.43 3.46 -0.36
C SER A 251 9.95 3.45 1.08
N SER A 252 10.51 4.57 1.51
CA SER A 252 10.88 4.81 2.90
C SER A 252 10.21 6.08 3.44
N THR A 253 10.03 6.16 4.75
CA THR A 253 9.50 7.36 5.42
C THR A 253 9.93 7.42 6.88
N SER A 254 9.83 8.60 7.48
CA SER A 254 9.90 8.84 8.92
C SER A 254 8.54 9.22 9.53
N TYR A 255 7.46 9.00 8.80
CA TYR A 255 6.09 9.24 9.26
C TYR A 255 5.65 8.24 10.34
N ASN A 256 4.52 8.54 11.00
CA ASN A 256 3.95 7.78 12.11
C ASN A 256 3.89 6.26 11.80
N THR A 257 4.72 5.49 12.51
CA THR A 257 4.87 4.05 12.30
C THR A 257 3.59 3.28 12.61
N THR A 258 2.88 3.73 13.65
CA THR A 258 1.62 3.12 14.08
C THR A 258 0.52 3.36 13.06
N LYS A 259 0.46 4.55 12.43
CA LYS A 259 -0.47 4.82 11.32
C LYS A 259 -0.26 3.83 10.18
N LEU A 260 0.98 3.64 9.73
CA LEU A 260 1.32 2.68 8.65
C LEU A 260 0.96 1.24 9.02
N PHE A 261 1.21 0.85 10.26
CA PHE A 261 0.82 -0.45 10.80
C PHE A 261 -0.70 -0.66 10.74
N LEU A 262 -1.47 0.30 11.25
CA LEU A 262 -2.92 0.24 11.27
C LEU A 262 -3.50 0.23 9.85
N GLU A 263 -3.04 1.11 8.96
CA GLU A 263 -3.49 1.13 7.56
C GLU A 263 -3.30 -0.23 6.89
N THR A 264 -2.17 -0.88 7.13
CA THR A 264 -1.86 -2.18 6.51
C THR A 264 -2.76 -3.29 7.05
N ILE A 265 -2.92 -3.37 8.37
CA ILE A 265 -3.76 -4.41 8.99
C ILE A 265 -5.25 -4.16 8.72
N TRP A 266 -5.72 -2.93 8.93
CA TRP A 266 -7.13 -2.58 8.76
C TRP A 266 -7.59 -2.67 7.31
N THR A 267 -6.71 -2.42 6.33
CA THR A 267 -7.05 -2.68 4.92
C THR A 267 -7.29 -4.16 4.69
N ARG A 268 -6.43 -5.05 5.21
CA ARG A 268 -6.66 -6.49 5.07
C ARG A 268 -7.99 -6.91 5.70
N LEU A 269 -8.27 -6.39 6.90
CA LEU A 269 -9.52 -6.67 7.62
C LEU A 269 -10.75 -6.12 6.89
N SER A 270 -10.71 -4.91 6.32
CA SER A 270 -11.86 -4.30 5.65
C SER A 270 -12.28 -5.06 4.39
N TYR A 271 -11.33 -5.67 3.68
CA TYR A 271 -11.65 -6.56 2.57
C TYR A 271 -12.27 -7.87 3.05
N LYS A 272 -11.68 -8.50 4.09
CA LYS A 272 -12.11 -9.80 4.62
C LYS A 272 -13.48 -9.72 5.30
N PHE A 273 -13.74 -8.66 6.04
CA PHE A 273 -14.97 -8.43 6.79
C PHE A 273 -15.77 -7.28 6.18
N GLU A 274 -16.65 -7.61 5.22
CA GLU A 274 -17.42 -6.62 4.42
C GLU A 274 -18.30 -5.66 5.24
N HIS A 275 -18.61 -6.01 6.50
CA HIS A 275 -19.39 -5.16 7.39
C HIS A 275 -18.56 -4.10 8.12
N LEU A 276 -17.22 -4.12 8.00
CA LEU A 276 -16.37 -3.08 8.57
C LEU A 276 -16.57 -1.77 7.80
N PRO A 277 -16.95 -0.68 8.48
CA PRO A 277 -17.26 0.56 7.81
C PRO A 277 -15.98 1.31 7.43
N MET A 278 -15.93 1.92 6.25
CA MET A 278 -14.77 2.71 5.78
C MET A 278 -14.38 3.88 6.71
N LYS A 279 -15.29 4.30 7.60
CA LYS A 279 -15.01 5.33 8.62
C LYS A 279 -13.90 4.95 9.61
N ILE A 280 -13.50 3.67 9.69
CA ILE A 280 -12.38 3.24 10.53
C ILE A 280 -11.08 3.97 10.16
N PHE A 281 -10.92 4.38 8.89
CA PHE A 281 -9.75 5.13 8.41
C PHE A 281 -9.84 6.65 8.67
N GLY A 282 -10.89 7.11 9.37
CA GLY A 282 -11.11 8.52 9.66
C GLY A 282 -11.51 9.33 8.43
N GLU A 283 -10.99 10.55 8.31
CA GLU A 283 -11.32 11.43 7.18
C GLU A 283 -10.64 11.00 5.87
N ASP A 284 -9.50 10.32 5.95
CA ASP A 284 -8.70 9.90 4.80
C ASP A 284 -8.34 11.08 3.86
N LEU A 285 -8.18 12.29 4.37
CA LEU A 285 -7.84 13.48 3.55
C LEU A 285 -6.35 13.77 3.52
N THR A 286 -5.56 13.08 4.34
CA THR A 286 -4.11 13.19 4.36
C THR A 286 -3.50 11.98 3.67
N MET A 287 -2.38 12.18 2.99
CA MET A 287 -1.54 11.13 2.43
C MET A 287 -0.22 11.10 3.16
N GLU A 288 0.22 9.90 3.51
CA GLU A 288 1.50 9.69 4.17
C GLU A 288 2.65 10.19 3.28
N PRO A 289 3.57 11.01 3.82
CA PRO A 289 4.73 11.44 3.07
C PRO A 289 5.68 10.26 2.92
N VAL A 290 5.89 9.81 1.69
CA VAL A 290 6.78 8.69 1.37
C VAL A 290 7.84 9.09 0.35
N ASN A 291 9.05 8.62 0.57
CA ASN A 291 10.19 8.82 -0.32
C ASN A 291 10.39 7.57 -1.19
N ARG A 292 10.43 7.74 -2.51
CA ARG A 292 10.78 6.65 -3.45
C ARG A 292 12.12 6.02 -3.03
N PHE A 293 12.18 4.69 -3.03
CA PHE A 293 13.36 3.94 -2.59
C PHE A 293 13.80 2.89 -3.61
N LEU A 294 12.98 1.87 -3.88
CA LEU A 294 13.32 0.82 -4.84
C LEU A 294 12.27 0.73 -5.94
N ASP A 295 12.78 0.62 -7.16
CA ASP A 295 12.00 0.25 -8.32
C ASP A 295 12.38 -1.15 -8.78
N CYS A 296 11.44 -1.82 -9.44
CA CYS A 296 11.70 -3.08 -10.10
C CYS A 296 11.09 -3.14 -11.50
N ARG A 297 11.66 -3.97 -12.36
CA ARG A 297 11.04 -4.37 -13.63
C ARG A 297 11.46 -5.78 -14.01
N LEU A 298 10.63 -6.45 -14.81
CA LEU A 298 11.01 -7.71 -15.43
C LEU A 298 12.21 -7.50 -16.35
N GLN A 299 13.23 -8.37 -16.25
CA GLN A 299 14.40 -8.39 -17.11
C GLN A 299 14.66 -9.81 -17.60
N GLY A 300 14.90 -9.96 -18.91
CA GLY A 300 15.33 -11.21 -19.52
C GLY A 300 16.85 -11.24 -19.72
N ILE A 301 17.50 -12.35 -19.39
CA ILE A 301 18.93 -12.63 -19.68
C ILE A 301 18.99 -14.04 -20.27
N GLU A 302 19.42 -14.17 -21.53
CA GLU A 302 19.56 -15.45 -22.25
C GLU A 302 18.32 -16.36 -22.16
N GLY A 303 17.12 -15.77 -22.20
CA GLY A 303 15.84 -16.50 -22.12
C GLY A 303 15.35 -16.79 -20.71
N ASN A 304 16.17 -16.58 -19.67
CA ASN A 304 15.74 -16.61 -18.27
C ASN A 304 15.18 -15.25 -17.87
N TYR A 305 14.14 -15.23 -17.04
CA TYR A 305 13.52 -14.00 -16.56
C TYR A 305 13.72 -13.83 -15.06
N GLY A 306 14.03 -12.60 -14.65
CA GLY A 306 14.17 -12.20 -13.27
C GLY A 306 13.76 -10.75 -13.06
N TRP A 307 14.00 -10.24 -11.86
CA TRP A 307 13.71 -8.84 -11.51
C TRP A 307 15.00 -8.03 -11.56
N GLN A 308 14.99 -6.96 -12.36
CA GLN A 308 15.98 -5.91 -12.25
C GLN A 308 15.51 -4.90 -11.21
N TYR A 309 16.43 -4.47 -10.35
CA TYR A 309 16.18 -3.46 -9.34
C TYR A 309 16.93 -2.16 -9.65
N SER A 310 16.33 -1.04 -9.26
CA SER A 310 16.96 0.28 -9.27
C SER A 310 16.81 0.90 -7.88
N TYR A 311 17.92 1.42 -7.35
CA TYR A 311 17.94 2.20 -6.12
C TYR A 311 17.82 3.69 -6.47
N PHE A 312 16.79 4.33 -5.95
CA PHE A 312 16.62 5.77 -6.06
C PHE A 312 17.42 6.45 -4.95
N GLU A 313 18.53 7.11 -5.27
CA GLU A 313 19.37 7.75 -4.26
C GLU A 313 18.77 9.09 -3.78
N LEU A 314 18.72 9.29 -2.46
CA LEU A 314 18.32 10.56 -1.85
C LEU A 314 19.31 10.96 -0.78
N SER A 315 19.68 12.24 -0.76
CA SER A 315 20.57 12.77 0.28
C SER A 315 19.89 12.79 1.66
N LYS A 316 20.69 12.79 2.73
CA LYS A 316 20.20 12.95 4.10
C LYS A 316 19.36 14.22 4.30
N SER A 317 19.71 15.33 3.62
CA SER A 317 18.95 16.57 3.69
C SER A 317 17.61 16.46 2.98
N SER A 318 17.57 15.82 1.81
CA SER A 318 16.32 15.58 1.06
C SER A 318 15.34 14.74 1.87
N LEU A 319 15.81 13.68 2.54
CA LEU A 319 14.94 12.80 3.33
C LEU A 319 14.30 13.52 4.54
N LYS A 320 14.99 14.50 5.13
CA LYS A 320 14.46 15.29 6.25
C LYS A 320 13.36 16.28 5.84
N GLN A 321 13.30 16.68 4.57
CA GLN A 321 12.32 17.65 4.08
C GLN A 321 10.94 17.02 3.81
N HIS A 322 10.86 15.71 3.64
CA HIS A 322 9.63 14.99 3.29
C HIS A 322 9.00 14.33 4.52
N THR A 323 8.59 15.14 5.49
CA THR A 323 7.97 14.67 6.75
C THR A 323 6.51 15.10 6.92
N GLU A 324 6.06 16.07 6.14
CA GLU A 324 4.71 16.62 6.25
C GLU A 324 3.71 15.85 5.38
N ALA A 325 2.58 15.47 5.98
CA ALA A 325 1.51 14.80 5.26
C ALA A 325 0.94 15.72 4.18
N LEU A 326 0.75 15.16 2.98
CA LEU A 326 0.12 15.89 1.88
C LEU A 326 -1.39 15.84 2.05
N ILE A 327 -2.09 16.90 1.63
CA ILE A 327 -3.54 16.84 1.50
C ILE A 327 -3.85 16.13 0.19
N TRP A 328 -4.72 15.12 0.25
CA TRP A 328 -5.24 14.48 -0.94
C TRP A 328 -6.15 15.43 -1.70
N GLU A 329 -6.03 15.43 -3.02
CA GLU A 329 -6.87 16.20 -3.92
C GLU A 329 -7.38 15.30 -5.07
N PRO A 330 -8.61 15.53 -5.55
CA PRO A 330 -9.11 14.85 -6.75
C PRO A 330 -8.37 15.33 -8.00
N ALA A 331 -8.54 14.60 -9.11
CA ALA A 331 -8.00 15.05 -10.39
C ALA A 331 -8.73 16.31 -10.85
N GLU A 332 -7.97 17.36 -11.17
CA GLU A 332 -8.49 18.53 -11.88
C GLU A 332 -8.68 18.18 -13.36
N LEU A 333 -9.86 18.53 -13.88
CA LEU A 333 -10.27 18.22 -15.24
C LEU A 333 -10.54 19.51 -16.01
N ASP A 334 -10.32 19.48 -17.32
CA ASP A 334 -10.97 20.45 -18.19
C ASP A 334 -12.45 20.11 -18.44
N ILE A 335 -13.16 21.01 -19.11
CA ILE A 335 -14.60 20.85 -19.37
C ILE A 335 -14.94 19.64 -20.26
N ILE A 336 -14.06 19.26 -21.19
CA ILE A 336 -14.26 18.11 -22.08
C ILE A 336 -14.03 16.82 -21.30
N GLN A 337 -12.94 16.73 -20.55
CA GLN A 337 -12.66 15.60 -19.65
C GLN A 337 -13.78 15.42 -18.64
N HIS A 338 -14.24 16.50 -17.99
CA HIS A 338 -15.35 16.46 -17.05
C HIS A 338 -16.65 15.95 -17.68
N ALA A 339 -16.97 16.36 -18.90
CA ALA A 339 -18.14 15.85 -19.63
C ALA A 339 -18.03 14.34 -19.90
N ILE A 340 -16.87 13.87 -20.37
CA ILE A 340 -16.65 12.45 -20.67
C ILE A 340 -16.65 11.59 -19.39
N ILE A 341 -16.03 12.05 -18.30
CA ILE A 341 -16.09 11.35 -17.01
C ILE A 341 -17.53 11.32 -16.48
N GLY A 342 -18.26 12.43 -16.59
CA GLY A 342 -19.68 12.48 -16.22
C GLY A 342 -20.52 11.46 -16.99
N GLU A 343 -20.28 11.29 -18.29
CA GLU A 343 -20.94 10.27 -19.10
C GLU A 343 -20.56 8.85 -18.65
N LEU A 344 -19.28 8.61 -18.34
CA LEU A 344 -18.81 7.34 -17.81
C LEU A 344 -19.40 7.01 -16.43
N CYS A 345 -19.62 8.00 -15.56
CA CYS A 345 -20.33 7.82 -14.29
C CYS A 345 -21.77 7.31 -14.51
N MET A 346 -22.41 7.65 -15.63
CA MET A 346 -23.77 7.22 -15.95
C MET A 346 -23.82 5.88 -16.72
N ARG A 347 -22.96 5.72 -17.73
CA ARG A 347 -22.99 4.56 -18.65
C ARG A 347 -22.00 3.45 -18.30
N GLN A 348 -21.06 3.68 -17.39
CA GLN A 348 -19.92 2.81 -17.02
C GLN A 348 -18.87 2.61 -18.13
N GLU A 349 -19.28 2.58 -19.40
CA GLU A 349 -18.38 2.45 -20.54
C GLU A 349 -18.81 3.31 -21.74
N ILE A 350 -17.84 3.65 -22.58
CA ILE A 350 -18.03 4.31 -23.88
C ILE A 350 -17.31 3.48 -24.94
N ASP A 351 -18.04 3.03 -25.96
CA ASP A 351 -17.45 2.32 -27.11
C ASP A 351 -16.82 3.33 -28.08
N LEU A 352 -15.50 3.28 -28.22
CA LEU A 352 -14.74 4.25 -29.01
C LEU A 352 -14.98 4.09 -30.51
N ALA A 353 -15.44 2.92 -30.98
CA ALA A 353 -15.72 2.68 -32.39
C ALA A 353 -17.17 3.02 -32.76
N ALA A 354 -18.11 2.83 -31.83
CA ALA A 354 -19.52 3.15 -32.06
C ALA A 354 -19.81 4.66 -31.99
N GLU A 355 -19.06 5.41 -31.19
CA GLU A 355 -19.29 6.84 -30.95
C GLU A 355 -18.65 7.72 -32.04
N GLN A 356 -19.27 7.74 -33.22
CA GLN A 356 -18.79 8.44 -34.42
C GLN A 356 -18.55 9.95 -34.23
N GLN A 357 -19.20 10.57 -33.23
CA GLN A 357 -19.07 12.01 -32.94
C GLN A 357 -18.01 12.31 -31.86
N LEU A 358 -17.44 11.30 -31.21
CA LEU A 358 -16.52 11.50 -30.08
C LEU A 358 -15.26 12.26 -30.51
N GLU A 359 -14.65 11.87 -31.63
CA GLU A 359 -13.46 12.55 -32.13
C GLU A 359 -13.73 14.03 -32.46
N PHE A 360 -14.87 14.32 -33.09
CA PHE A 360 -15.29 15.70 -33.34
C PHE A 360 -15.51 16.47 -32.03
N PHE A 361 -16.18 15.85 -31.04
CA PHE A 361 -16.44 16.48 -29.75
C PHE A 361 -15.15 16.83 -28.98
N VAL A 362 -14.15 15.96 -28.97
CA VAL A 362 -12.91 16.21 -28.22
C VAL A 362 -11.96 17.14 -28.96
N THR A 363 -11.97 17.14 -30.31
CA THR A 363 -11.10 18.02 -31.11
C THR A 363 -11.70 19.40 -31.38
N ARG A 364 -12.99 19.61 -31.05
CA ARG A 364 -13.67 20.89 -31.27
C ARG A 364 -12.88 22.05 -30.65
N ASN A 365 -12.84 23.17 -31.37
CA ASN A 365 -12.12 24.38 -30.99
C ASN A 365 -10.60 24.18 -30.71
N GLY A 366 -10.00 23.09 -31.19
CA GLY A 366 -8.58 22.81 -31.02
C GLY A 366 -8.18 22.43 -29.59
N ALA A 367 -9.13 21.99 -28.76
CA ALA A 367 -8.86 21.59 -27.37
C ALA A 367 -7.89 20.40 -27.28
N TYR A 368 -8.00 19.47 -28.22
CA TYR A 368 -7.13 18.30 -28.35
C TYR A 368 -6.70 18.10 -29.79
N LYS A 369 -5.50 17.54 -30.00
CA LYS A 369 -4.95 17.31 -31.34
C LYS A 369 -5.63 16.15 -32.07
N SER A 370 -6.10 15.17 -31.34
CA SER A 370 -6.77 13.96 -31.83
C SER A 370 -7.48 13.25 -30.68
N LEU A 371 -8.29 12.22 -30.98
CA LEU A 371 -8.85 11.35 -29.97
C LEU A 371 -7.76 10.67 -29.12
N ASN A 372 -6.65 10.26 -29.73
CA ASN A 372 -5.54 9.63 -29.00
C ASN A 372 -4.86 10.61 -28.02
N ASP A 373 -4.63 11.86 -28.43
CA ASP A 373 -4.09 12.91 -27.52
C ASP A 373 -5.02 13.13 -26.31
N PHE A 374 -6.34 13.12 -26.54
CA PHE A 374 -7.33 13.18 -25.48
C PHE A 374 -7.26 11.96 -24.55
N LEU A 375 -7.24 10.75 -25.10
CA LEU A 375 -7.20 9.52 -24.30
C LEU A 375 -5.93 9.41 -23.46
N GLU A 376 -4.76 9.80 -23.96
CA GLU A 376 -3.53 9.81 -23.16
C GLU A 376 -3.62 10.77 -21.96
N LYS A 377 -4.12 11.99 -22.20
CA LYS A 377 -4.32 12.99 -21.15
C LYS A 377 -5.42 12.59 -20.16
N LEU A 378 -6.46 11.88 -20.61
CA LEU A 378 -7.51 11.39 -19.71
C LEU A 378 -6.99 10.22 -18.87
N LYS A 379 -6.24 9.27 -19.46
CA LYS A 379 -5.61 8.17 -18.72
C LYS A 379 -4.61 8.66 -17.67
N SER A 380 -3.88 9.75 -17.95
CA SER A 380 -2.91 10.30 -16.99
C SER A 380 -3.55 10.85 -15.71
N THR A 381 -4.85 11.14 -15.71
CA THR A 381 -5.62 11.47 -14.50
C THR A 381 -5.72 10.29 -13.52
N GLY A 382 -5.52 9.07 -14.01
CA GLY A 382 -5.69 7.84 -13.23
C GLY A 382 -7.15 7.45 -12.99
N LEU A 383 -8.12 8.11 -13.61
CA LEU A 383 -9.56 7.83 -13.45
C LEU A 383 -10.10 6.79 -14.43
N VAL A 384 -9.42 6.56 -15.56
CA VAL A 384 -9.93 5.73 -16.66
C VAL A 384 -8.87 4.78 -17.22
N PHE A 385 -9.33 3.78 -17.95
CA PHE A 385 -8.51 2.92 -18.80
C PHE A 385 -9.27 2.58 -20.10
N VAL A 386 -8.55 2.03 -21.08
CA VAL A 386 -9.13 1.55 -22.34
C VAL A 386 -8.86 0.05 -22.46
N GLU A 387 -9.90 -0.71 -22.78
CA GLU A 387 -9.85 -2.17 -22.94
C GLU A 387 -10.85 -2.60 -24.01
N GLY A 388 -10.44 -3.47 -24.94
CA GLY A 388 -11.33 -3.96 -26.00
C GLY A 388 -11.99 -2.85 -26.83
N GLY A 389 -11.31 -1.71 -27.01
CA GLY A 389 -11.86 -0.55 -27.72
C GLY A 389 -12.89 0.27 -26.93
N LYS A 390 -13.07 -0.01 -25.63
CA LYS A 390 -13.99 0.71 -24.75
C LYS A 390 -13.23 1.51 -23.70
N LEU A 391 -13.67 2.74 -23.48
CA LEU A 391 -13.22 3.58 -22.37
C LEU A 391 -14.06 3.28 -21.13
N LYS A 392 -13.42 3.02 -20.00
CA LYS A 392 -14.07 2.62 -18.73
C LYS A 392 -13.45 3.35 -17.53
N LEU A 393 -14.20 3.41 -16.42
CA LEU A 393 -13.69 3.93 -15.15
C LEU A 393 -12.76 2.93 -14.47
N LEU A 394 -11.63 3.42 -13.96
CA LEU A 394 -10.74 2.65 -13.09
C LEU A 394 -11.25 2.61 -11.64
N THR A 395 -11.93 3.67 -11.21
CA THR A 395 -12.52 3.83 -9.88
C THR A 395 -13.80 3.01 -9.72
N ASP A 396 -14.10 2.56 -8.51
CA ASP A 396 -15.35 1.86 -8.16
C ASP A 396 -16.53 2.83 -8.07
N ASN A 397 -16.31 4.04 -7.54
CA ASN A 397 -17.33 5.08 -7.42
C ASN A 397 -16.76 6.45 -7.79
N CYS A 398 -16.64 6.72 -9.10
CA CYS A 398 -16.20 8.04 -9.57
C CYS A 398 -17.29 9.09 -9.31
N GLN A 399 -16.92 10.20 -8.70
CA GLN A 399 -17.78 11.36 -8.56
C GLN A 399 -17.13 12.59 -9.21
N CYS A 400 -17.95 13.36 -9.93
CA CYS A 400 -17.57 14.66 -10.48
C CYS A 400 -18.08 15.82 -9.61
N GLY A 401 -17.41 16.96 -9.68
CA GLY A 401 -17.82 18.19 -9.02
C GLY A 401 -17.30 19.44 -9.74
N MET A 402 -18.00 20.55 -9.56
CA MET A 402 -17.58 21.87 -10.02
C MET A 402 -17.45 22.80 -8.81
N LEU A 403 -16.25 23.35 -8.61
CA LEU A 403 -15.97 24.27 -7.52
C LEU A 403 -16.48 25.69 -7.83
N PRO A 404 -16.75 26.53 -6.81
CA PRO A 404 -17.19 27.91 -6.99
C PRO A 404 -16.27 28.81 -7.83
N ASN A 405 -14.99 28.44 -7.95
CA ASN A 405 -14.00 29.14 -8.79
C ASN A 405 -14.02 28.67 -10.26
N GLY A 406 -14.94 27.78 -10.63
CA GLY A 406 -15.09 27.25 -11.99
C GLY A 406 -14.22 26.05 -12.33
N LYS A 407 -13.40 25.55 -11.38
CA LYS A 407 -12.62 24.32 -11.60
C LYS A 407 -13.50 23.08 -11.61
N PHE A 408 -13.24 22.16 -12.53
CA PHE A 408 -13.86 20.84 -12.58
C PHE A 408 -12.93 19.81 -11.93
N VAL A 409 -13.51 18.92 -11.13
CA VAL A 409 -12.76 17.90 -10.41
C VAL A 409 -13.49 16.56 -10.46
N ALA A 410 -12.74 15.46 -10.45
CA ALA A 410 -13.32 14.13 -10.26
C ALA A 410 -12.39 13.20 -9.48
N GLY A 411 -12.97 12.25 -8.76
CA GLY A 411 -12.20 11.29 -7.97
C GLY A 411 -13.02 10.13 -7.43
N GLU A 412 -12.32 9.14 -6.88
CA GLU A 412 -12.91 8.01 -6.16
C GLU A 412 -13.65 8.50 -4.90
N ASN A 413 -14.86 7.99 -4.69
CA ASN A 413 -15.71 8.33 -3.55
C ASN A 413 -16.28 7.11 -2.81
N LYS A 414 -15.75 5.90 -3.02
CA LYS A 414 -16.15 4.68 -2.29
C LYS A 414 -16.11 4.84 -0.77
N SER A 415 -15.13 5.57 -0.24
CA SER A 415 -15.00 5.87 1.20
C SER A 415 -15.65 7.19 1.64
N GLY A 416 -16.26 7.95 0.71
CA GLY A 416 -16.71 9.32 0.95
C GLY A 416 -15.61 10.38 0.92
N ARG A 417 -14.35 10.01 0.57
CA ARG A 417 -13.17 10.89 0.56
C ARG A 417 -13.38 12.12 -0.31
N PHE A 418 -13.81 11.93 -1.56
CA PHE A 418 -14.11 13.03 -2.48
C PHE A 418 -15.15 13.99 -1.90
N THR A 419 -16.26 13.47 -1.36
CA THR A 419 -17.32 14.30 -0.79
C THR A 419 -16.82 15.13 0.39
N ARG A 420 -16.03 14.53 1.30
CA ARG A 420 -15.44 15.26 2.44
C ARG A 420 -14.49 16.36 1.97
N TRP A 421 -13.62 16.06 1.01
CA TRP A 421 -12.71 17.04 0.41
C TRP A 421 -13.48 18.20 -0.24
N PHE A 422 -14.46 17.88 -1.09
CA PHE A 422 -15.24 18.84 -1.86
C PHE A 422 -16.00 19.82 -0.95
N ASN A 423 -16.61 19.31 0.13
CA ASN A 423 -17.30 20.16 1.12
C ASN A 423 -16.35 21.09 1.87
N LYS A 424 -15.14 20.62 2.23
CA LYS A 424 -14.12 21.48 2.87
C LYS A 424 -13.65 22.58 1.92
N GLU A 425 -13.41 22.26 0.65
CA GLU A 425 -12.93 23.24 -0.32
C GLU A 425 -14.01 24.27 -0.69
N ILE A 426 -15.28 23.87 -0.77
CA ILE A 426 -16.40 24.82 -0.90
C ILE A 426 -16.44 25.79 0.28
N ALA A 427 -16.36 25.29 1.51
CA ALA A 427 -16.41 26.13 2.70
C ALA A 427 -15.27 27.15 2.73
N LYS A 428 -14.06 26.71 2.38
CA LYS A 428 -12.86 27.57 2.28
C LYS A 428 -13.03 28.68 1.23
N LEU A 429 -13.51 28.34 0.03
CA LEU A 429 -13.73 29.32 -1.05
C LEU A 429 -14.85 30.31 -0.71
N GLN A 430 -15.88 29.88 0.01
CA GLN A 430 -16.95 30.77 0.49
C GLN A 430 -16.47 31.74 1.58
N GLN A 431 -15.59 31.29 2.48
CA GLN A 431 -14.97 32.14 3.50
C GLN A 431 -14.08 33.22 2.86
N GLN A 432 -13.24 32.85 1.89
CA GLN A 432 -12.40 33.80 1.15
C GLN A 432 -13.22 34.88 0.42
N LYS A 433 -14.36 34.50 -0.17
CA LYS A 433 -15.27 35.44 -0.84
C LYS A 433 -15.98 36.42 0.13
N ASN A 434 -16.06 36.07 1.41
CA ASN A 434 -16.70 36.87 2.45
C ASN A 434 -15.71 37.67 3.31
N ASP A 435 -14.39 37.52 3.10
CA ASP A 435 -13.38 38.27 3.82
C ASP A 435 -13.35 39.75 3.35
N PRO A 436 -13.53 40.75 4.24
CA PRO A 436 -13.64 42.16 3.85
C PRO A 436 -12.42 42.74 3.10
N ALA A 437 -11.26 42.08 3.16
CA ALA A 437 -10.04 42.53 2.49
C ALA A 437 -10.18 42.59 0.96
N ASP A 438 -11.02 41.74 0.35
CA ASP A 438 -11.23 41.69 -1.11
C ASP A 438 -12.33 42.65 -1.61
N LYS A 439 -13.04 43.33 -0.70
CA LYS A 439 -14.07 44.34 -1.05
C LYS A 439 -13.53 45.77 -1.18
N LEU A 440 -12.23 45.98 -0.97
CA LEU A 440 -11.58 47.30 -1.05
C LEU A 440 -10.88 47.59 -2.39
N GLN A 441 -11.05 46.75 -3.42
CA GLN A 441 -10.50 46.99 -4.76
C GLN A 441 -11.53 46.91 -5.91
N LYS A 442 -12.79 47.28 -5.66
CA LYS A 442 -13.75 47.51 -6.76
C LYS A 442 -14.33 48.91 -6.73
#